data_AF-A0A4Y8CB83-F1
#
_entry.id   AF-A0A4Y8CB83-F1
#
_cell.length_a   1.000
_cell.length_b   1.000
_cell.length_c   1.000
_cell.angle_alpha   90.00
_cell.angle_beta   90.00
_cell.angle_gamma   90.00
#
_symmetry.space_group_name_H-M   'P 1'
#
loop_
_entity.id
_entity.type
_entity.pdbx_description
1 polymer ?
#
loop_
_entity_poly.entity_id
_entity_poly.type
_entity_poly.pdbx_seq_one_letter_code
_entity_poly.pdbx_strand_id
1 'polypeptide(L)'
;LNQNKNHSALTSYVLKKDLKNLEKKLEKNQNIGIRIYGDSHMAADFFPRVIRGYLIRSNSIGFAYPLQPKYQQNLNLVYSYKNFEILNSRNPANTGHNFPLGGIIAKAKIKGAKINLDTTLDKKKFKIGFLFKAKQNTNAFSIKDAKNQSYELRTTQINKWSYKELELDLPLQISA
;
A
#
# COMPACT_ATOMS: atom_id res chain seq x y z
N LEU A 1 46.66 5.72 14.74
CA LEU A 1 45.32 5.11 14.81
C LEU A 1 45.16 4.16 13.63
N ASN A 2 45.28 2.86 13.87
CA ASN A 2 45.01 1.85 12.83
C ASN A 2 43.57 1.99 12.38
N GLN A 3 43.36 2.30 11.10
CA GLN A 3 42.04 2.23 10.49
C GLN A 3 41.57 0.78 10.58
N ASN A 4 40.57 0.54 11.44
CA ASN A 4 39.86 -0.73 11.48
C ASN A 4 39.45 -1.08 10.05
N LYS A 5 39.80 -2.29 9.60
CA LYS A 5 39.30 -2.85 8.33
C LYS A 5 37.80 -2.61 8.30
N ASN A 6 37.32 -1.85 7.30
CA ASN A 6 35.90 -1.66 7.06
C ASN A 6 35.28 -3.03 6.78
N HIS A 7 34.81 -3.71 7.83
CA HIS A 7 33.95 -4.85 7.66
C HIS A 7 32.69 -4.31 6.98
N SER A 8 32.40 -4.84 5.79
CA SER A 8 31.14 -4.54 5.12
C SER A 8 30.00 -4.81 6.11
N ALA A 9 29.19 -3.79 6.40
CA ALA A 9 28.01 -3.94 7.26
C ALA A 9 26.95 -4.89 6.66
N LEU A 10 27.17 -5.33 5.42
CA LEU A 10 26.30 -6.26 4.70
C LEU A 10 27.13 -7.44 4.20
N THR A 11 26.76 -8.64 4.64
CA THR A 11 27.24 -9.92 4.10
C THR A 11 26.15 -10.51 3.24
N SER A 12 26.46 -10.78 1.96
CA SER A 12 25.52 -11.47 1.07
C SER A 12 25.72 -12.98 1.17
N TYR A 13 24.67 -13.69 1.54
CA TYR A 13 24.60 -15.15 1.47
C TYR A 13 23.92 -15.66 0.18
N VAL A 14 23.57 -14.75 -0.72
CA VAL A 14 22.89 -15.06 -1.99
C VAL A 14 23.91 -15.56 -3.03
N LEU A 15 23.49 -16.52 -3.86
CA LEU A 15 24.32 -17.02 -4.95
C LEU A 15 24.69 -15.91 -5.94
N LYS A 16 25.93 -15.92 -6.43
CA LYS A 16 26.43 -14.91 -7.39
C LYS A 16 25.54 -14.75 -8.64
N LYS A 17 24.90 -15.83 -9.11
CA LYS A 17 24.00 -15.79 -10.27
C LYS A 17 22.77 -14.90 -10.02
N ASP A 18 22.22 -14.94 -8.80
CA ASP A 18 21.02 -14.19 -8.44
C ASP A 18 21.35 -12.72 -8.19
N LEU A 19 22.54 -12.44 -7.65
CA LEU A 19 23.09 -11.08 -7.56
C LEU A 19 23.27 -10.45 -8.95
N LYS A 20 23.83 -11.18 -9.93
CA LYS A 20 23.94 -10.70 -11.32
C LYS A 20 22.57 -10.42 -11.96
N ASN A 21 21.54 -11.18 -11.59
CA ASN A 21 20.18 -10.92 -12.07
C ASN A 21 19.60 -9.64 -11.46
N LEU A 22 19.87 -9.37 -10.18
CA LEU A 22 19.46 -8.12 -9.53
C LEU A 22 20.21 -6.92 -10.12
N GLU A 23 21.52 -7.03 -10.31
CA GLU A 23 22.37 -6.02 -10.96
C GLU A 23 21.82 -5.64 -12.33
N LYS A 24 21.57 -6.62 -13.22
CA LYS A 24 20.98 -6.37 -14.54
C LYS A 24 19.62 -5.68 -14.48
N LYS A 25 18.80 -5.95 -13.46
CA LYS A 25 17.50 -5.27 -13.28
C LYS A 25 17.70 -3.81 -12.84
N LEU A 26 18.65 -3.57 -11.93
CA LEU A 26 19.05 -2.24 -11.46
C LEU A 26 19.61 -1.39 -12.60
N GLU A 27 20.57 -1.92 -13.36
CA GLU A 27 21.18 -1.23 -14.52
C GLU A 27 20.15 -0.82 -15.56
N LYS A 28 19.15 -1.67 -15.79
CA LYS A 28 18.08 -1.40 -16.76
C LYS A 28 17.01 -0.43 -16.25
N ASN A 29 17.04 -0.04 -14.96
CA ASN A 29 15.99 0.75 -14.31
C ASN A 29 14.56 0.20 -14.54
N GLN A 30 14.43 -1.12 -14.72
CA GLN A 30 13.14 -1.73 -15.07
C GLN A 30 12.37 -2.18 -13.82
N ASN A 31 11.32 -1.42 -13.47
CA ASN A 31 10.22 -1.81 -12.57
C ASN A 31 10.64 -2.54 -11.28
N ILE A 32 11.58 -1.97 -10.53
CA ILE A 32 12.06 -2.57 -9.28
C ILE A 32 11.09 -2.24 -8.15
N GLY A 33 10.36 -3.26 -7.70
CA GLY A 33 9.55 -3.20 -6.49
C GLY A 33 10.34 -3.72 -5.30
N ILE A 34 10.58 -2.87 -4.30
CA ILE A 34 11.08 -3.31 -2.99
C ILE A 34 9.91 -3.30 -2.02
N ARG A 35 9.69 -4.43 -1.33
CA ARG A 35 8.73 -4.54 -0.25
C ARG A 35 9.44 -4.94 1.03
N ILE A 36 9.23 -4.16 2.08
CA ILE A 36 9.86 -4.34 3.38
C ILE A 36 8.74 -4.67 4.38
N TYR A 37 8.89 -5.79 5.09
CA TYR A 37 8.01 -6.16 6.19
C TYR A 37 8.79 -6.07 7.50
N GLY A 38 8.14 -5.63 8.58
CA GLY A 38 8.77 -5.62 9.90
C GLY A 38 7.87 -5.10 10.99
N ASP A 39 8.48 -4.70 12.10
CA ASP A 39 7.83 -4.23 13.32
C ASP A 39 7.49 -2.73 13.28
N SER A 40 7.28 -2.12 14.46
CA SER A 40 6.99 -0.69 14.61
C SER A 40 8.02 0.25 13.97
N HIS A 41 9.31 -0.13 13.93
CA HIS A 41 10.36 0.70 13.33
C HIS A 41 10.26 0.75 11.80
N MET A 42 9.70 -0.31 11.18
CA MET A 42 9.35 -0.31 9.75
C MET A 42 8.00 0.37 9.51
N ALA A 43 7.05 0.21 10.44
CA ALA A 43 5.67 0.66 10.28
C ALA A 43 5.50 2.19 10.28
N ALA A 44 6.40 2.92 10.93
CA ALA A 44 6.44 4.38 10.94
C ALA A 44 7.20 4.99 9.73
N ASP A 45 7.59 4.17 8.74
CA ASP A 45 8.23 4.61 7.49
C ASP A 45 9.63 5.25 7.67
N PHE A 46 10.28 5.13 8.84
CA PHE A 46 11.62 5.69 9.08
C PHE A 46 12.70 5.03 8.20
N PHE A 47 12.77 3.70 8.20
CA PHE A 47 13.76 2.94 7.45
C PHE A 47 13.45 2.84 5.94
N PRO A 48 12.20 2.53 5.51
CA PRO A 48 11.87 2.54 4.08
C PRO A 48 12.07 3.92 3.44
N ARG A 49 11.89 5.02 4.19
CA ARG A 49 12.22 6.37 3.72
C ARG A 49 13.71 6.54 3.41
N VAL A 50 14.62 6.05 4.25
CA VAL A 50 16.07 6.15 4.00
C VAL A 50 16.40 5.44 2.69
N ILE A 51 15.87 4.24 2.47
CA ILE A 51 16.07 3.51 1.20
C ILE A 51 15.52 4.29 0.01
N ARG A 52 14.32 4.88 0.10
CA ARG A 52 13.75 5.71 -0.98
C ARG A 52 14.52 7.01 -1.22
N GLY A 53 15.09 7.61 -0.18
CA GLY A 53 15.84 8.86 -0.27
C GLY A 53 17.20 8.69 -0.94
N TYR A 54 17.92 7.59 -0.61
CA TYR A 54 19.30 7.39 -1.05
C TYR A 54 19.44 6.48 -2.27
N LEU A 55 18.59 5.45 -2.41
CA LEU A 55 18.79 4.39 -3.41
C LEU A 55 17.79 4.44 -4.55
N ILE A 56 16.52 4.76 -4.27
CA ILE A 56 15.46 4.69 -5.28
C ILE A 56 14.47 5.84 -5.07
N ARG A 57 14.61 6.92 -5.85
CA ARG A 57 13.59 7.98 -5.88
C ARG A 57 12.23 7.37 -6.20
N SER A 58 11.29 7.53 -5.28
CA SER A 58 9.98 6.87 -5.33
C SER A 58 9.15 7.46 -6.47
N ASN A 59 8.92 6.68 -7.52
CA ASN A 59 8.04 7.03 -8.64
C ASN A 59 6.65 6.37 -8.54
N SER A 60 6.38 5.67 -7.44
CA SER A 60 5.15 4.95 -7.18
C SER A 60 4.83 4.94 -5.69
N ILE A 61 3.53 4.88 -5.38
CA ILE A 61 3.02 4.76 -4.01
C ILE A 61 3.35 3.38 -3.42
N GLY A 62 3.36 2.33 -4.26
CA GLY A 62 3.57 0.95 -3.83
C GLY A 62 2.33 0.36 -3.15
N PHE A 63 2.55 -0.58 -2.22
CA PHE A 63 1.46 -1.16 -1.42
C PHE A 63 1.11 -0.20 -0.29
N ALA A 64 -0.18 0.12 -0.16
CA ALA A 64 -0.68 1.02 0.87
C ALA A 64 -1.91 0.44 1.55
N TYR A 65 -2.10 0.82 2.81
CA TYR A 65 -3.30 0.46 3.54
C TYR A 65 -4.51 1.25 3.05
N PRO A 66 -5.73 0.69 3.13
CA PRO A 66 -6.94 1.40 2.73
C PRO A 66 -7.21 2.62 3.63
N LEU A 67 -6.83 2.51 4.91
CA LEU A 67 -6.74 3.61 5.87
C LEU A 67 -5.53 3.40 6.77
N GLN A 68 -4.96 4.49 7.23
CA GLN A 68 -3.75 4.50 8.05
C GLN A 68 -4.08 4.35 9.54
N PRO A 69 -3.63 3.27 10.21
CA PRO A 69 -3.69 3.19 11.67
C PRO A 69 -2.81 4.28 12.31
N LYS A 70 -3.16 4.74 13.52
CA LYS A 70 -2.48 5.85 14.22
C LYS A 70 -0.95 5.70 14.35
N TYR A 71 -0.44 4.47 14.38
CA TYR A 71 0.99 4.17 14.58
C TYR A 71 1.73 3.78 13.30
N GLN A 72 1.12 4.01 12.14
CA GLN A 72 1.73 3.73 10.85
C GLN A 72 1.69 4.99 10.00
N GLN A 73 2.68 5.19 9.14
CA GLN A 73 2.71 6.34 8.23
C GLN A 73 3.04 5.89 6.80
N ASN A 74 2.43 6.55 5.82
CA ASN A 74 2.81 6.43 4.42
C ASN A 74 2.99 7.85 3.91
N LEU A 75 4.24 8.28 3.76
CA LEU A 75 4.56 9.66 3.39
C LEU A 75 4.14 10.03 1.96
N ASN A 76 3.84 9.03 1.11
CA ASN A 76 3.40 9.23 -0.27
C ASN A 76 1.88 9.46 -0.39
N LEU A 77 1.12 9.29 0.70
CA LEU A 77 -0.35 9.34 0.69
C LEU A 77 -0.89 10.24 1.81
N VAL A 78 -1.98 10.93 1.50
CA VAL A 78 -2.74 11.71 2.46
C VAL A 78 -4.15 11.15 2.52
N TYR A 79 -4.59 10.78 3.73
CA TYR A 79 -5.88 10.14 3.97
C TYR A 79 -6.82 11.09 4.72
N SER A 80 -8.08 11.12 4.32
CA SER A 80 -9.18 11.57 5.17
C SER A 80 -10.37 10.63 5.01
N TYR A 81 -11.19 10.47 6.05
CA TYR A 81 -12.34 9.56 5.95
C TYR A 81 -13.46 9.94 6.90
N LYS A 82 -14.67 9.48 6.57
CA LYS A 82 -15.87 9.62 7.38
C LYS A 82 -16.62 8.29 7.39
N ASN A 83 -17.04 7.86 8.58
CA ASN A 83 -17.83 6.64 8.79
C ASN A 83 -17.17 5.32 8.34
N PHE A 84 -15.85 5.29 8.27
CA PHE A 84 -15.08 4.05 8.19
C PHE A 84 -14.46 3.74 9.55
N GLU A 85 -14.36 2.45 9.88
CA GLU A 85 -13.56 1.95 10.99
C GLU A 85 -12.34 1.19 10.48
N ILE A 86 -11.23 1.30 11.20
CA ILE A 86 -10.00 0.56 10.91
C ILE A 86 -10.01 -0.70 11.76
N LEU A 87 -10.06 -1.86 11.11
CA LEU A 87 -9.82 -3.15 11.76
C LEU A 87 -8.36 -3.53 11.58
N ASN A 88 -7.74 -4.00 12.65
CA ASN A 88 -6.33 -4.40 12.69
C ASN A 88 -6.21 -5.81 13.27
N SER A 89 -5.45 -6.67 12.61
CA SER A 89 -5.23 -8.06 13.04
C SER A 89 -4.51 -8.20 14.38
N ARG A 90 -3.83 -7.14 14.86
CA ARG A 90 -3.21 -7.12 16.20
C ARG A 90 -4.21 -7.03 17.34
N ASN A 91 -5.45 -6.62 17.08
CA ASN A 91 -6.47 -6.50 18.13
C ASN A 91 -7.21 -7.86 18.28
N PRO A 92 -7.17 -8.51 19.46
CA PRO A 92 -7.85 -9.80 19.70
C PRO A 92 -9.35 -9.78 19.40
N ALA A 93 -10.02 -8.63 19.56
CA ALA A 93 -11.44 -8.47 19.24
C ALA A 93 -11.74 -8.66 17.73
N ASN A 94 -10.72 -8.59 16.87
CA ASN A 94 -10.86 -8.72 15.42
C ASN A 94 -10.52 -10.12 14.87
N THR A 95 -10.22 -11.10 15.74
CA THR A 95 -9.77 -12.44 15.35
C THR A 95 -10.71 -13.19 14.39
N GLY A 96 -12.02 -12.89 14.41
CA GLY A 96 -13.00 -13.45 13.48
C GLY A 96 -12.96 -12.88 12.05
N HIS A 97 -12.08 -11.91 11.76
CA HIS A 97 -11.97 -11.32 10.43
C HIS A 97 -10.86 -11.98 9.59
N ASN A 98 -11.19 -12.34 8.35
CA ASN A 98 -10.20 -12.75 7.36
C ASN A 98 -9.46 -11.51 6.82
N PHE A 99 -8.25 -11.26 7.32
CA PHE A 99 -7.41 -10.12 6.94
C PHE A 99 -6.60 -10.39 5.66
N PRO A 100 -6.50 -9.40 4.75
CA PRO A 100 -5.56 -9.49 3.64
C PRO A 100 -4.13 -9.23 4.13
N LEU A 101 -3.17 -9.38 3.21
CA LEU A 101 -1.77 -9.05 3.48
C LEU A 101 -1.65 -7.65 4.11
N GLY A 102 -0.87 -7.56 5.19
CA GLY A 102 -0.64 -6.33 5.93
C GLY A 102 -1.60 -6.10 7.10
N GLY A 103 -2.65 -6.92 7.26
CA GLY A 103 -3.40 -7.01 8.52
C GLY A 103 -4.34 -5.85 8.82
N ILE A 104 -4.65 -5.00 7.84
CA ILE A 104 -5.50 -3.82 7.99
C ILE A 104 -6.70 -3.90 7.04
N ILE A 105 -7.90 -3.60 7.55
CA ILE A 105 -9.12 -3.46 6.76
C ILE A 105 -9.78 -2.12 7.11
N ALA A 106 -10.24 -1.38 6.10
CA ALA A 106 -11.17 -0.28 6.29
C ALA A 106 -12.60 -0.80 6.06
N LYS A 107 -13.45 -0.75 7.08
CA LYS A 107 -14.84 -1.23 7.01
C LYS A 107 -15.80 -0.05 7.10
N ALA A 108 -16.71 0.05 6.13
CA ALA A 108 -17.77 1.05 6.16
C ALA A 108 -18.74 0.74 7.31
N LYS A 109 -19.01 1.72 8.16
CA LYS A 109 -19.96 1.60 9.28
C LYS A 109 -21.41 1.76 8.81
N ILE A 110 -21.62 2.66 7.86
CA ILE A 110 -22.94 2.98 7.30
C ILE A 110 -22.84 3.21 5.79
N LYS A 111 -23.98 3.18 5.10
CA LYS A 111 -24.10 3.62 3.71
C LYS A 111 -23.71 5.10 3.59
N GLY A 112 -22.98 5.46 2.53
CA GLY A 112 -22.44 6.80 2.33
C GLY A 112 -21.17 7.08 3.12
N ALA A 113 -20.51 6.05 3.68
CA ALA A 113 -19.17 6.20 4.24
C ALA A 113 -18.17 6.58 3.14
N LYS A 114 -17.17 7.39 3.46
CA LYS A 114 -16.22 7.95 2.49
C LYS A 114 -14.78 7.84 2.94
N ILE A 115 -13.88 7.57 1.99
CA ILE A 115 -12.43 7.75 2.12
C ILE A 115 -12.01 8.69 0.99
N ASN A 116 -11.28 9.75 1.30
CA ASN A 116 -10.53 10.51 0.30
C ASN A 116 -9.05 10.18 0.42
N LEU A 117 -8.43 9.96 -0.72
CA LEU A 117 -7.04 9.59 -0.85
C LEU A 117 -6.36 10.53 -1.83
N ASP A 118 -5.30 11.20 -1.39
CA ASP A 118 -4.43 12.00 -2.24
C ASP A 118 -2.99 11.49 -2.12
N THR A 119 -2.10 11.98 -2.97
CA THR A 119 -0.67 11.68 -2.95
C THR A 119 0.16 12.94 -2.82
N THR A 120 1.30 12.81 -2.15
CA THR A 120 2.34 13.86 -2.09
C THR A 120 3.33 13.78 -3.26
N LEU A 121 3.22 12.76 -4.12
CA LEU A 121 4.06 12.62 -5.32
C LEU A 121 3.62 13.60 -6.41
N ASP A 122 4.58 14.02 -7.25
CA ASP A 122 4.33 14.91 -8.40
C ASP A 122 3.44 14.24 -9.45
N LYS A 123 3.65 12.93 -9.66
CA LYS A 123 2.80 12.11 -10.54
C LYS A 123 1.46 11.88 -9.85
N LYS A 124 0.35 12.15 -10.56
CA LYS A 124 -1.02 11.96 -10.05
C LYS A 124 -1.79 10.80 -10.69
N LYS A 125 -1.40 10.37 -11.90
CA LYS A 125 -2.03 9.24 -12.59
C LYS A 125 -1.36 7.91 -12.25
N PHE A 126 -2.12 6.95 -11.73
CA PHE A 126 -1.60 5.62 -11.36
C PHE A 126 -2.51 4.50 -11.83
N LYS A 127 -1.92 3.31 -12.02
CA LYS A 127 -2.67 2.06 -12.04
C LYS A 127 -2.84 1.61 -10.59
N ILE A 128 -4.07 1.66 -10.08
CA ILE A 128 -4.39 1.38 -8.68
C ILE A 128 -5.17 0.07 -8.59
N GLY A 129 -4.65 -0.86 -7.80
CA GLY A 129 -5.29 -2.13 -7.47
C GLY A 129 -6.05 -2.05 -6.15
N PHE A 130 -7.34 -2.35 -6.18
CA PHE A 130 -8.21 -2.39 -5.00
C PHE A 130 -8.44 -3.83 -4.59
N LEU A 131 -8.16 -4.14 -3.32
CA LEU A 131 -8.55 -5.38 -2.67
C LEU A 131 -9.75 -5.10 -1.77
N PHE A 132 -10.91 -5.67 -2.11
CA PHE A 132 -12.17 -5.34 -1.47
C PHE A 132 -13.02 -6.60 -1.22
N LYS A 133 -14.01 -6.48 -0.35
CA LYS A 133 -14.96 -7.54 0.00
C LYS A 133 -16.33 -6.93 0.28
N ALA A 134 -17.39 -7.57 -0.18
CA ALA A 134 -18.76 -7.10 -0.02
C ALA A 134 -19.67 -8.20 0.57
N LYS A 135 -20.72 -7.78 1.28
CA LYS A 135 -21.75 -8.69 1.83
C LYS A 135 -22.78 -9.13 0.80
N GLN A 136 -22.77 -8.51 -0.38
CA GLN A 136 -23.73 -8.70 -1.46
C GLN A 136 -22.97 -8.80 -2.78
N ASN A 137 -23.56 -9.40 -3.81
CA ASN A 137 -23.00 -9.50 -5.15
C ASN A 137 -23.26 -8.25 -6.02
N THR A 138 -23.45 -7.10 -5.38
CA THR A 138 -23.79 -5.81 -5.99
C THR A 138 -22.59 -4.85 -5.99
N ASN A 139 -22.81 -3.58 -6.31
CA ASN A 139 -21.81 -2.52 -6.14
C ASN A 139 -21.31 -2.48 -4.69
N ALA A 140 -20.03 -2.80 -4.50
CA ALA A 140 -19.39 -2.81 -3.19
C ALA A 140 -18.93 -1.41 -2.78
N PHE A 141 -18.26 -0.72 -3.71
CA PHE A 141 -17.74 0.63 -3.52
C PHE A 141 -17.77 1.38 -4.85
N SER A 142 -18.04 2.67 -4.79
CA SER A 142 -17.89 3.60 -5.90
C SER A 142 -16.61 4.40 -5.74
N ILE A 143 -15.85 4.56 -6.83
CA ILE A 143 -14.60 5.30 -6.90
C ILE A 143 -14.83 6.51 -7.79
N LYS A 144 -14.52 7.70 -7.29
CA LYS A 144 -14.52 8.93 -8.09
C LYS A 144 -13.12 9.51 -8.11
N ASP A 145 -12.56 9.72 -9.29
CA ASP A 145 -11.20 10.25 -9.47
C ASP A 145 -11.17 11.79 -9.56
N ALA A 146 -9.97 12.35 -9.70
CA ALA A 146 -9.76 13.80 -9.81
C ALA A 146 -10.39 14.42 -11.07
N LYS A 147 -10.66 13.62 -12.10
CA LYS A 147 -11.32 14.04 -13.33
C LYS A 147 -12.85 13.90 -13.24
N ASN A 148 -13.38 13.60 -12.05
CA ASN A 148 -14.78 13.30 -11.79
C ASN A 148 -15.30 12.05 -12.52
N GLN A 149 -14.42 11.16 -13.00
CA GLN A 149 -14.81 9.88 -13.56
C GLN A 149 -15.19 8.92 -12.42
N SER A 150 -16.28 8.19 -12.61
CA SER A 150 -16.82 7.26 -11.63
C SER A 150 -16.62 5.81 -12.08
N TYR A 151 -16.20 4.96 -11.14
CA TYR A 151 -15.98 3.54 -11.35
C TYR A 151 -16.62 2.75 -10.23
N GLU A 152 -17.11 1.55 -10.55
CA GLU A 152 -17.76 0.69 -9.57
C GLU A 152 -16.91 -0.56 -9.31
N LEU A 153 -16.62 -0.81 -8.04
CA LEU A 153 -16.05 -2.07 -7.58
C LEU A 153 -17.19 -3.04 -7.32
N ARG A 154 -17.30 -4.06 -8.17
CA ARG A 154 -18.31 -5.14 -8.08
C ARG A 154 -17.62 -6.46 -7.82
N THR A 155 -18.24 -7.31 -7.02
CA THR A 155 -17.82 -8.70 -6.84
C THR A 155 -19.00 -9.64 -6.99
N THR A 156 -18.77 -10.78 -7.64
CA THR A 156 -19.71 -11.90 -7.70
C THR A 156 -19.52 -12.86 -6.52
N GLN A 157 -18.44 -12.71 -5.75
CA GLN A 157 -18.07 -13.58 -4.65
C GLN A 157 -18.40 -12.95 -3.29
N ILE A 158 -19.59 -13.26 -2.78
CA ILE A 158 -20.10 -12.74 -1.51
C ILE A 158 -19.15 -13.11 -0.36
N ASN A 159 -18.82 -12.13 0.48
CA ASN A 159 -17.93 -12.26 1.63
C ASN A 159 -16.53 -12.84 1.32
N LYS A 160 -16.07 -12.73 0.07
CA LYS A 160 -14.71 -13.10 -0.34
C LYS A 160 -13.92 -11.89 -0.83
N TRP A 161 -12.60 -11.94 -0.65
CA TRP A 161 -11.70 -10.93 -1.17
C TRP A 161 -11.68 -10.97 -2.69
N SER A 162 -11.80 -9.79 -3.30
CA SER A 162 -11.79 -9.57 -4.75
C SER A 162 -10.80 -8.48 -5.10
N TYR A 163 -10.17 -8.61 -6.25
CA TYR A 163 -9.17 -7.67 -6.75
C TYR A 163 -9.63 -7.01 -8.04
N LYS A 164 -9.47 -5.69 -8.15
CA LYS A 164 -9.73 -4.94 -9.38
C LYS A 164 -8.72 -3.82 -9.56
N GLU A 165 -8.18 -3.69 -10.76
CA GLU A 165 -7.28 -2.59 -11.14
C GLU A 165 -8.01 -1.55 -11.98
N LEU A 166 -7.67 -0.29 -11.76
CA LEU A 166 -8.16 0.86 -12.51
C LEU A 166 -7.00 1.84 -12.78
N GLU A 167 -7.02 2.51 -13.93
CA GLU A 167 -6.19 3.70 -14.12
C GLU A 167 -6.94 4.91 -13.57
N LEU A 168 -6.36 5.59 -12.58
CA LEU A 168 -7.01 6.68 -11.85
C LEU A 168 -6.08 7.86 -11.68
N ASP A 169 -6.66 9.06 -11.68
CA ASP A 169 -6.00 10.31 -11.31
C ASP A 169 -6.33 10.67 -9.85
N LEU A 170 -5.29 10.84 -9.01
CA LEU A 170 -5.43 11.30 -7.62
C LEU A 170 -5.60 12.83 -7.56
N PRO A 171 -6.36 13.38 -6.58
CA PRO A 171 -7.03 12.67 -5.48
C PRO A 171 -8.24 11.84 -5.92
N LEU A 172 -8.55 10.78 -5.19
CA LEU A 172 -9.75 9.97 -5.39
C LEU A 172 -10.63 9.91 -4.13
N GLN A 173 -11.92 9.66 -4.33
CA GLN A 173 -12.90 9.37 -3.30
C GLN A 173 -13.43 7.94 -3.46
N ILE A 174 -13.45 7.18 -2.38
CA ILE A 174 -14.05 5.85 -2.28
C ILE A 174 -15.30 5.99 -1.42
N SER A 175 -16.45 5.56 -1.92
CA SER A 175 -17.73 5.58 -1.20
C SER A 175 -18.34 4.19 -1.10
N ALA A 176 -18.95 3.87 0.04
CA ALA A 176 -19.67 2.63 0.32
C ALA A 176 -21.19 2.81 0.36
#